data_AF-A0A137Q3P9-F1
#
_entry.id   AF-A0A137Q3P9-F1
#
_cell.length_a   1.000
_cell.length_b   1.000
_cell.length_c   1.000
_cell.angle_alpha   90.00
_cell.angle_beta   90.00
_cell.angle_gamma   90.00
#
_symmetry.space_group_name_H-M   'P 1'
#
loop_
_entity.id
_entity.type
_entity.pdbx_description
1 polymer ?
#
loop_
_entity_poly.entity_id
_entity_poly.type
_entity_poly.pdbx_seq_one_letter_code
_entity_poly.pdbx_strand_id
1 'polypeptide(L)'
;MKKHAEVTKLMGYEPLTTYIVFGVVALQIAVSVLLAKYHVKWSSPLFIILAYVIGGTANHNLFLAIHEITVWQNKTLAIFANLPTGIPYAAAFKKYHIEHHKFLGQDGIDTDLPTNLELYLLNNILGKVFFATSQILFYTLRPTFVRAQTLTSGHFLNILAVLASDYAIYTLFSSTPLMYFLFSSFFAGSLHPCAGHFIAEHYLWDGQDQETYSYYSW
;
A
#
# COMPACT_ATOMS: atom_id res chain seq x y z
N MET A 1 -2.48 9.91 -27.05
CA MET A 1 -3.06 11.24 -26.79
C MET A 1 -3.60 11.97 -28.03
N LYS A 2 -2.91 12.07 -29.18
CA LYS A 2 -3.43 12.80 -30.36
C LYS A 2 -4.77 12.27 -30.91
N LYS A 3 -5.03 10.97 -30.80
CA LYS A 3 -6.27 10.31 -31.27
C LYS A 3 -7.45 10.46 -30.29
N HIS A 4 -7.18 10.80 -29.04
CA HIS A 4 -8.14 10.89 -27.93
C HIS A 4 -7.85 12.15 -27.10
N ALA A 5 -8.05 13.31 -27.71
CA ALA A 5 -7.74 14.60 -27.09
C ALA A 5 -8.65 14.89 -25.89
N GLU A 6 -9.86 14.32 -25.87
CA GLU A 6 -10.83 14.38 -24.77
C GLU A 6 -10.26 13.86 -23.45
N VAL A 7 -9.32 12.90 -23.48
CA VAL A 7 -8.67 12.34 -22.29
C VAL A 7 -7.84 13.40 -21.56
N THR A 8 -7.33 14.41 -22.28
CA THR A 8 -6.60 15.52 -21.63
C THR A 8 -7.49 16.34 -20.70
N LYS A 9 -8.81 16.36 -20.92
CA LYS A 9 -9.77 17.04 -20.03
C LYS A 9 -9.95 16.34 -18.69
N LEU A 10 -9.60 15.05 -18.61
CA LEU A 10 -9.62 14.28 -17.36
C LEU A 10 -8.31 14.42 -16.57
N MET A 11 -7.28 15.02 -17.16
CA MET A 11 -6.02 15.27 -16.48
C MET A 11 -6.14 16.52 -15.63
N GLY A 12 -6.21 16.35 -14.31
CA GLY A 12 -6.34 17.46 -13.38
C GLY A 12 -6.28 16.99 -11.94
N TYR A 13 -6.46 17.94 -11.04
CA TYR A 13 -6.55 17.65 -9.61
C TYR A 13 -7.93 17.15 -9.25
N GLU A 14 -7.99 16.08 -8.45
CA GLU A 14 -9.20 15.62 -7.79
C GLU A 14 -9.34 16.35 -6.43
N PRO A 15 -10.21 17.37 -6.30
CA PRO A 15 -10.33 18.15 -5.07
C PRO A 15 -10.86 17.34 -3.88
N LEU A 16 -11.60 16.25 -4.12
CA LEU A 16 -12.19 15.45 -3.04
C LEU A 16 -11.17 14.58 -2.31
N THR A 17 -10.00 14.28 -2.91
CA THR A 17 -8.98 13.40 -2.34
C THR A 17 -8.57 13.83 -0.93
N THR A 18 -8.43 15.13 -0.69
CA THR A 18 -8.06 15.64 0.64
C THR A 18 -9.12 15.26 1.69
N TYR A 19 -10.39 15.50 1.40
CA TYR A 19 -11.49 15.21 2.34
C TYR A 19 -11.69 13.71 2.54
N ILE A 20 -11.53 12.91 1.48
CA ILE A 20 -11.58 11.45 1.56
C ILE A 20 -10.47 10.93 2.48
N VAL A 21 -9.23 11.41 2.32
CA VAL A 21 -8.11 11.04 3.19
C VAL A 21 -8.43 11.34 4.66
N PHE A 22 -8.93 12.54 4.97
CA PHE A 22 -9.33 12.87 6.35
C PHE A 22 -10.43 11.94 6.88
N GLY A 23 -11.45 11.65 6.07
CA GLY A 23 -12.53 10.74 6.44
C GLY A 23 -12.06 9.32 6.69
N VAL A 24 -11.18 8.78 5.84
CA VAL A 24 -10.68 7.41 5.94
C VAL A 24 -9.69 7.25 7.09
N VAL A 25 -8.82 8.24 7.34
CA VAL A 25 -7.94 8.26 8.53
C VAL A 25 -8.78 8.31 9.81
N ALA A 26 -9.81 9.16 9.85
CA ALA A 26 -10.71 9.24 11.00
C ALA A 26 -11.47 7.91 11.23
N LEU A 27 -11.95 7.26 10.16
CA LEU A 27 -12.58 5.95 10.23
C LEU A 27 -11.63 4.89 10.82
N GLN A 28 -10.39 4.82 10.32
CA GLN A 28 -9.40 3.88 10.82
C GLN A 28 -9.12 4.06 12.31
N ILE A 29 -8.90 5.31 12.76
CA ILE A 29 -8.68 5.62 14.18
C ILE A 29 -9.93 5.30 15.00
N ALA A 30 -11.14 5.63 14.52
CA ALA A 30 -12.37 5.35 15.25
C ALA A 30 -12.58 3.84 15.45
N VAL A 31 -12.44 3.03 14.39
CA VAL A 31 -12.61 1.58 14.48
C VAL A 31 -11.56 0.96 15.41
N SER A 32 -10.30 1.37 15.28
CA SER A 32 -9.20 0.84 16.09
C SER A 32 -9.39 1.15 17.58
N VAL A 33 -9.80 2.37 17.92
CA VAL A 33 -10.15 2.78 19.29
C VAL A 33 -11.38 2.06 19.81
N LEU A 34 -12.41 1.85 18.99
CA LEU A 34 -13.60 1.09 19.40
C LEU A 34 -13.25 -0.37 19.70
N LEU A 35 -12.44 -1.02 18.87
CA LEU A 35 -11.95 -2.37 19.13
C LEU A 35 -11.21 -2.46 20.47
N ALA A 36 -10.35 -1.47 20.77
CA ALA A 36 -9.66 -1.39 22.05
C ALA A 36 -10.61 -1.15 23.24
N LYS A 37 -11.53 -0.20 23.11
CA LYS A 37 -12.54 0.15 24.13
C LYS A 37 -13.42 -1.04 24.51
N TYR A 38 -13.80 -1.87 23.54
CA TYR A 38 -14.59 -3.08 23.77
C TYR A 38 -13.73 -4.33 24.05
N HIS A 39 -12.42 -4.15 24.32
CA HIS A 39 -11.49 -5.23 24.66
C HIS A 39 -11.47 -6.38 23.64
N VAL A 40 -11.68 -6.07 22.36
CA VAL A 40 -11.65 -7.06 21.29
C VAL A 40 -10.20 -7.52 21.11
N LYS A 41 -9.96 -8.81 21.35
CA LYS A 41 -8.64 -9.40 21.17
C LYS A 41 -8.31 -9.48 19.68
N TRP A 42 -7.08 -9.13 19.32
CA TRP A 42 -6.51 -9.32 17.99
C TRP A 42 -6.65 -10.73 17.40
N SER A 43 -6.61 -11.77 18.26
CA SER A 43 -6.82 -13.16 17.86
C SER A 43 -8.29 -13.55 17.67
N SER A 44 -9.23 -12.64 17.94
CA SER A 44 -10.66 -12.95 17.79
C SER A 44 -11.09 -12.90 16.32
N PRO A 45 -12.03 -13.77 15.89
CA PRO A 45 -12.57 -13.72 14.53
C PRO A 45 -13.17 -12.36 14.17
N LEU A 46 -13.83 -11.71 15.15
CA LEU A 46 -14.41 -10.37 14.96
C LEU A 46 -13.35 -9.35 14.56
N PHE A 47 -12.21 -9.35 15.25
CA PHE A 47 -11.10 -8.45 14.93
C PHE A 47 -10.59 -8.69 13.50
N ILE A 48 -10.33 -9.94 13.15
CA ILE A 48 -9.81 -10.31 11.82
C ILE A 48 -10.79 -9.90 10.72
N ILE A 49 -12.09 -10.13 10.90
CA ILE A 49 -13.13 -9.73 9.94
C ILE A 49 -13.16 -8.21 9.77
N LEU A 50 -13.12 -7.44 10.87
CA LEU A 50 -13.16 -5.98 10.80
C LEU A 50 -11.87 -5.38 10.22
N ALA A 51 -10.70 -5.96 10.56
CA ALA A 51 -9.42 -5.60 9.96
C ALA A 51 -9.37 -5.95 8.47
N TYR A 52 -10.03 -7.02 8.04
CA TYR A 52 -10.12 -7.40 6.64
C TYR A 52 -11.07 -6.49 5.85
N VAL A 53 -12.35 -6.46 6.25
CA VAL A 53 -13.42 -5.81 5.47
C VAL A 53 -13.31 -4.30 5.53
N ILE A 54 -13.21 -3.73 6.74
CA ILE A 54 -13.14 -2.27 6.91
C ILE A 54 -11.70 -1.82 6.77
N GLY A 55 -10.80 -2.46 7.51
CA GLY A 55 -9.38 -2.13 7.55
C GLY A 55 -8.70 -2.26 6.19
N GLY A 56 -8.76 -3.43 5.58
CA GLY A 56 -8.17 -3.72 4.27
C GLY A 56 -8.68 -2.77 3.19
N THR A 57 -10.00 -2.56 3.10
CA THR A 57 -10.60 -1.62 2.14
C THR A 57 -10.13 -0.18 2.37
N ALA A 58 -10.15 0.29 3.62
CA ALA A 58 -9.75 1.65 3.97
C ALA A 58 -8.25 1.89 3.75
N ASN A 59 -7.38 0.96 4.16
CA ASN A 59 -5.94 1.09 3.93
C ASN A 59 -5.61 0.98 2.44
N HIS A 60 -6.35 0.18 1.67
CA HIS A 60 -6.19 0.16 0.23
C HIS A 60 -6.52 1.52 -0.41
N ASN A 61 -7.59 2.18 0.06
CA ASN A 61 -7.90 3.55 -0.35
C ASN A 61 -6.76 4.52 0.01
N LEU A 62 -6.20 4.43 1.22
CA LEU A 62 -5.07 5.28 1.63
C LEU A 62 -3.80 4.98 0.84
N PHE A 63 -3.55 3.73 0.46
CA PHE A 63 -2.43 3.35 -0.40
C PHE A 63 -2.51 4.02 -1.75
N LEU A 64 -3.70 3.97 -2.38
CA LEU A 64 -3.95 4.64 -3.65
C LEU A 64 -3.93 6.17 -3.51
N ALA A 65 -4.45 6.72 -2.40
CA ALA A 65 -4.37 8.15 -2.15
C ALA A 65 -2.91 8.61 -2.04
N ILE A 66 -2.05 7.88 -1.33
CA ILE A 66 -0.60 8.16 -1.25
C ILE A 66 0.04 8.04 -2.63
N HIS A 67 -0.33 7.02 -3.41
CA HIS A 67 0.12 6.84 -4.79
C HIS A 67 -0.13 8.10 -5.63
N GLU A 68 -1.36 8.60 -5.62
CA GLU A 68 -1.72 9.84 -6.32
C GLU A 68 -1.03 11.08 -5.74
N ILE A 69 -1.13 11.31 -4.43
CA ILE A 69 -0.65 12.54 -3.76
C ILE A 69 0.87 12.74 -3.94
N THR A 70 1.65 11.66 -3.93
CA THR A 70 3.11 11.73 -4.02
C THR A 70 3.60 12.21 -5.40
N VAL A 71 2.82 11.97 -6.46
CA VAL A 71 3.03 12.55 -7.79
C VAL A 71 2.86 14.07 -7.74
N TRP A 72 1.83 14.55 -7.05
CA TRP A 72 1.46 15.97 -6.93
C TRP A 72 2.19 16.75 -5.83
N GLN A 73 3.17 16.11 -5.16
CA GLN A 73 4.09 16.72 -4.19
C GLN A 73 3.48 17.26 -2.89
N ASN A 74 2.23 16.96 -2.55
CA ASN A 74 1.68 17.30 -1.22
C ASN A 74 2.17 16.28 -0.16
N LYS A 75 3.45 16.41 0.21
CA LYS A 75 4.14 15.50 1.14
C LYS A 75 3.45 15.43 2.50
N THR A 76 2.88 16.53 2.99
CA THR A 76 2.21 16.58 4.29
C THR A 76 0.93 15.74 4.28
N LEU A 77 0.10 15.86 3.24
CA LEU A 77 -1.11 15.05 3.12
C LEU A 77 -0.77 13.56 2.95
N ALA A 78 0.29 13.23 2.20
CA ALA A 78 0.75 11.84 2.07
C ALA A 78 1.22 11.26 3.42
N ILE A 79 1.96 12.01 4.23
CA ILE A 79 2.36 11.59 5.58
C ILE A 79 1.13 11.43 6.48
N PHE A 80 0.16 12.32 6.38
CA PHE A 80 -1.09 12.22 7.15
C PHE A 80 -1.90 10.97 6.76
N ALA A 81 -2.03 10.68 5.46
CA ALA A 81 -2.66 9.45 4.96
C ALA A 81 -1.93 8.18 5.42
N ASN A 82 -0.63 8.28 5.72
CA ASN A 82 0.19 7.16 6.16
C ASN A 82 0.01 6.84 7.66
N LEU A 83 -0.59 7.73 8.46
CA LEU A 83 -0.69 7.54 9.93
C LEU A 83 -1.38 6.23 10.36
N PRO A 84 -2.53 5.80 9.80
CA PRO A 84 -3.21 4.59 10.24
C PRO A 84 -2.73 3.30 9.54
N THR A 85 -1.55 3.31 8.92
CA THR A 85 -1.01 2.11 8.26
C THR A 85 -0.02 1.34 9.13
N GLY A 86 0.47 1.95 10.22
CA GLY A 86 1.43 1.37 11.17
C GLY A 86 2.85 1.19 10.63
N ILE A 87 3.13 1.60 9.38
CA ILE A 87 4.44 1.47 8.75
C ILE A 87 4.73 2.74 7.94
N PRO A 88 5.84 3.47 8.19
CA PRO A 88 6.19 4.65 7.42
C PRO A 88 6.73 4.27 6.04
N TYR A 89 5.99 4.60 4.99
CA TYR A 89 6.39 4.26 3.62
C TYR A 89 6.14 5.37 2.60
N ALA A 90 5.25 6.34 2.87
CA ALA A 90 4.83 7.35 1.90
C ALA A 90 6.00 8.16 1.29
N ALA A 91 7.03 8.46 2.09
CA ALA A 91 8.21 9.18 1.60
C ALA A 91 9.09 8.34 0.66
N ALA A 92 9.27 7.05 0.98
CA ALA A 92 10.08 6.11 0.18
C ALA A 92 9.35 5.69 -1.10
N PHE A 93 8.04 5.53 -1.00
CA PHE A 93 7.15 5.09 -2.07
C PHE A 93 7.38 5.89 -3.35
N LYS A 94 7.42 7.23 -3.25
CA LYS A 94 7.54 8.12 -4.41
C LYS A 94 8.66 7.75 -5.37
N LYS A 95 9.85 7.47 -4.86
CA LYS A 95 11.01 7.19 -5.72
C LYS A 95 10.92 5.80 -6.34
N TYR A 96 10.54 4.78 -5.57
CA TYR A 96 10.35 3.43 -6.11
C TYR A 96 9.25 3.40 -7.17
N HIS A 97 8.12 4.06 -6.89
CA HIS A 97 7.00 4.20 -7.80
C HIS A 97 7.37 4.87 -9.14
N ILE A 98 8.16 5.96 -9.11
CA ILE A 98 8.64 6.60 -10.33
C ILE A 98 9.62 5.68 -11.08
N GLU A 99 10.49 4.96 -10.38
CA GLU A 99 11.42 4.01 -11.01
C GLU A 99 10.65 2.85 -11.67
N HIS A 100 9.65 2.29 -11.00
CA HIS A 100 8.76 1.27 -11.52
C HIS A 100 8.07 1.73 -12.83
N HIS A 101 7.39 2.88 -12.83
CA HIS A 101 6.72 3.35 -14.06
C HIS A 101 7.68 3.77 -15.18
N LYS A 102 8.90 4.19 -14.85
CA LYS A 102 9.88 4.65 -15.84
C LYS A 102 10.71 3.51 -16.45
N PHE A 103 10.96 2.47 -15.67
CA PHE A 103 11.83 1.35 -16.01
C PHE A 103 11.11 0.01 -15.77
N LEU A 104 9.83 -0.04 -16.11
CA LEU A 104 8.96 -1.18 -15.92
C LEU A 104 9.60 -2.46 -16.49
N GLY A 105 9.62 -3.53 -15.70
CA GLY A 105 10.19 -4.81 -16.12
C GLY A 105 11.73 -4.84 -16.22
N GLN A 106 12.43 -3.77 -15.85
CA GLN A 106 13.89 -3.74 -15.89
C GLN A 106 14.50 -4.31 -14.59
N ASP A 107 15.14 -5.46 -14.70
CA ASP A 107 15.81 -6.14 -13.57
C ASP A 107 16.81 -5.23 -12.83
N GLY A 108 16.76 -5.27 -11.50
CA GLY A 108 17.58 -4.44 -10.60
C GLY A 108 17.19 -2.95 -10.53
N ILE A 109 16.22 -2.48 -11.32
CA ILE A 109 15.67 -1.12 -11.23
C ILE A 109 14.22 -1.15 -10.78
N ASP A 110 13.38 -1.91 -11.50
CA ASP A 110 12.01 -2.19 -11.07
C ASP A 110 12.04 -3.20 -9.93
N THR A 111 11.87 -2.69 -8.72
CA THR A 111 11.92 -3.51 -7.50
C THR A 111 10.67 -4.37 -7.31
N ASP A 112 9.68 -4.27 -8.19
CA ASP A 112 8.48 -5.10 -8.10
C ASP A 112 8.71 -6.48 -8.75
N LEU A 113 9.78 -6.63 -9.54
CA LEU A 113 10.26 -7.91 -10.04
C LEU A 113 10.84 -8.81 -8.94
N PRO A 114 10.49 -10.12 -8.91
CA PRO A 114 11.12 -11.08 -8.02
C PRO A 114 12.61 -11.25 -8.28
N THR A 115 13.40 -11.36 -7.21
CA THR A 115 14.82 -11.74 -7.28
C THR A 115 15.00 -13.20 -7.70
N ASN A 116 16.19 -13.55 -8.19
CA ASN A 116 16.54 -14.94 -8.51
C ASN A 116 16.32 -15.93 -7.34
N LEU A 117 16.54 -15.48 -6.10
CA LEU A 117 16.31 -16.32 -4.92
C LEU A 117 14.82 -16.57 -4.70
N GLU A 118 13.98 -15.53 -4.82
CA GLU A 118 12.53 -15.68 -4.74
C GLU A 118 12.00 -16.57 -5.86
N LEU A 119 12.51 -16.41 -7.09
CA LEU A 119 12.15 -17.30 -8.19
C LEU A 119 12.54 -18.75 -7.89
N TYR A 120 13.74 -19.01 -7.37
CA TYR A 120 14.16 -20.36 -7.01
C TYR A 120 13.29 -20.98 -5.90
N LEU A 121 12.99 -20.21 -4.85
CA LEU A 121 12.23 -20.69 -3.69
C LEU A 121 10.72 -20.81 -3.95
N LEU A 122 10.16 -19.89 -4.74
CA LEU A 122 8.71 -19.73 -4.89
C LEU A 122 8.16 -20.26 -6.23
N ASN A 123 9.00 -20.80 -7.11
CA ASN A 123 8.57 -21.38 -8.39
C ASN A 123 7.94 -22.78 -8.24
N ASN A 124 6.89 -22.86 -7.42
CA ASN A 124 5.99 -24.00 -7.28
C ASN A 124 4.61 -23.47 -6.81
N ILE A 125 3.59 -24.33 -6.78
CA ILE A 125 2.22 -23.90 -6.46
C ILE A 125 2.15 -23.24 -5.07
N LEU A 126 2.74 -23.85 -4.04
CA LEU A 126 2.71 -23.31 -2.68
C LEU A 126 3.48 -21.99 -2.57
N GLY A 127 4.62 -21.89 -3.26
CA GLY A 127 5.40 -20.67 -3.34
C GLY A 127 4.64 -19.52 -3.97
N LYS A 128 3.93 -19.77 -5.08
CA LYS A 128 3.08 -18.78 -5.75
C LYS A 128 1.88 -18.37 -4.89
N VAL A 129 1.26 -19.31 -4.19
CA VAL A 129 0.16 -19.02 -3.24
C VAL A 129 0.68 -18.16 -2.08
N PHE A 130 1.83 -18.50 -1.50
CA PHE A 130 2.44 -17.69 -0.44
C PHE A 130 2.77 -16.28 -0.93
N PHE A 131 3.35 -16.18 -2.13
CA PHE A 131 3.64 -14.89 -2.76
C PHE A 131 2.38 -14.02 -2.90
N ALA A 132 1.34 -14.54 -3.55
CA ALA A 132 0.11 -13.81 -3.79
C ALA A 132 -0.65 -13.43 -2.50
N THR A 133 -0.59 -14.29 -1.47
CA THR A 133 -1.28 -14.05 -0.20
C THR A 133 -0.50 -13.15 0.77
N SER A 134 0.77 -12.90 0.50
CA SER A 134 1.66 -12.08 1.34
C SER A 134 2.39 -11.00 0.54
N GLN A 135 1.82 -10.60 -0.60
CA GLN A 135 2.49 -9.80 -1.61
C GLN A 135 3.06 -8.49 -1.05
N ILE A 136 2.35 -7.82 -0.15
CA ILE A 136 2.79 -6.57 0.48
C ILE A 136 4.15 -6.70 1.18
N LEU A 137 4.47 -7.89 1.73
CA LEU A 137 5.75 -8.11 2.40
C LEU A 137 6.90 -8.05 1.40
N PHE A 138 6.71 -8.62 0.22
CA PHE A 138 7.69 -8.57 -0.86
C PHE A 138 7.87 -7.14 -1.36
N TYR A 139 6.77 -6.43 -1.62
CA TYR A 139 6.82 -5.07 -2.18
C TYR A 139 7.36 -4.06 -1.16
N THR A 140 7.19 -4.33 0.14
CA THR A 140 7.74 -3.47 1.19
C THR A 140 9.21 -3.77 1.48
N LEU A 141 9.60 -5.06 1.52
CA LEU A 141 10.94 -5.46 1.97
C LEU A 141 11.95 -5.57 0.83
N ARG A 142 11.58 -6.16 -0.32
CA ARG A 142 12.50 -6.39 -1.44
C ARG A 142 13.21 -5.12 -1.91
N PRO A 143 12.54 -3.97 -2.09
CA PRO A 143 13.22 -2.76 -2.55
C PRO A 143 14.38 -2.35 -1.64
N THR A 144 14.30 -2.63 -0.34
CA THR A 144 15.36 -2.30 0.63
C THR A 144 16.64 -3.13 0.45
N PHE A 145 16.55 -4.32 -0.15
CA PHE A 145 17.70 -5.19 -0.43
C PHE A 145 18.21 -5.05 -1.85
N VAL A 146 17.31 -4.84 -2.82
CA VAL A 146 17.64 -4.75 -4.24
C VAL A 146 18.16 -3.35 -4.60
N ARG A 147 17.50 -2.30 -4.10
CA ARG A 147 17.76 -0.93 -4.54
C ARG A 147 17.55 0.10 -3.42
N ALA A 148 18.27 -0.07 -2.31
CA ALA A 148 18.17 0.82 -1.16
C ALA A 148 18.30 2.31 -1.54
N GLN A 149 17.33 3.11 -1.13
CA GLN A 149 17.35 4.55 -1.34
C GLN A 149 18.22 5.27 -0.30
N THR A 150 18.89 6.33 -0.72
CA THR A 150 19.48 7.30 0.21
C THR A 150 18.37 8.04 0.96
N LEU A 151 18.39 7.93 2.29
CA LEU A 151 17.42 8.60 3.14
C LEU A 151 17.55 10.13 3.06
N THR A 152 16.42 10.81 3.18
CA THR A 152 16.32 12.27 3.10
C THR A 152 15.52 12.78 4.30
N SER A 153 15.51 14.10 4.53
CA SER A 153 14.70 14.72 5.58
C SER A 153 13.21 14.35 5.50
N GLY A 154 12.67 14.13 4.29
CA GLY A 154 11.30 13.67 4.10
C GLY A 154 11.05 12.27 4.64
N HIS A 155 12.03 11.36 4.52
CA HIS A 155 11.94 10.02 5.11
C HIS A 155 11.90 10.10 6.63
N PHE A 156 12.82 10.87 7.23
CA PHE A 156 12.85 11.05 8.68
C PHE A 156 11.56 11.69 9.22
N LEU A 157 11.00 12.68 8.52
CA LEU A 157 9.73 13.29 8.91
C LEU A 157 8.58 12.28 8.88
N ASN A 158 8.50 11.46 7.82
CA ASN A 158 7.46 10.43 7.71
C ASN A 158 7.61 9.35 8.78
N ILE A 159 8.82 8.86 9.01
CA ILE A 159 9.13 7.90 10.07
C ILE A 159 8.74 8.46 11.43
N LEU A 160 9.16 9.69 11.74
CA LEU A 160 8.85 10.33 13.01
C LEU A 160 7.33 10.49 13.19
N ALA A 161 6.61 10.96 12.17
CA ALA A 161 5.17 11.19 12.26
C ALA A 161 4.39 9.88 12.50
N VAL A 162 4.68 8.84 11.73
CA VAL A 162 4.00 7.53 11.86
C VAL A 162 4.36 6.89 13.19
N LEU A 163 5.65 6.81 13.56
CA LEU A 163 6.05 6.20 14.83
C LEU A 163 5.56 6.98 16.05
N ALA A 164 5.49 8.32 15.98
CA ALA A 164 4.89 9.12 17.05
C ALA A 164 3.38 8.85 17.17
N SER A 165 2.67 8.73 16.05
CA SER A 165 1.24 8.38 16.03
C SER A 165 1.00 6.97 16.57
N ASP A 166 1.79 5.99 16.13
CA ASP A 166 1.73 4.59 16.59
C ASP A 166 2.04 4.49 18.08
N TYR A 167 3.05 5.21 18.56
CA TYR A 167 3.37 5.27 19.98
C TYR A 167 2.26 5.93 20.80
N ALA A 168 1.69 7.04 20.30
CA ALA A 168 0.58 7.72 20.98
C ALA A 168 -0.66 6.81 21.06
N ILE A 169 -1.05 6.14 19.97
CA ILE A 169 -2.23 5.27 19.99
C ILE A 169 -1.98 4.02 20.87
N TYR A 170 -0.77 3.47 20.84
CA TYR A 170 -0.39 2.34 21.69
C TYR A 170 -0.44 2.69 23.18
N THR A 171 0.10 3.85 23.56
CA THR A 171 0.12 4.28 24.97
C THR A 171 -1.27 4.64 25.49
N LEU A 172 -2.14 5.18 24.64
CA LEU A 172 -3.51 5.54 25.03
C LEU A 172 -4.48 4.36 25.07
N PHE A 173 -4.27 3.34 24.22
CA PHE A 173 -5.28 2.29 23.97
C PHE A 173 -4.71 0.86 23.93
N SER A 174 -3.46 0.66 24.36
CA SER A 174 -2.74 -0.61 24.30
C SER A 174 -2.44 -1.09 22.86
N SER A 175 -2.13 -2.37 22.68
CA SER A 175 -1.68 -2.92 21.39
C SER A 175 -2.78 -3.07 20.34
N THR A 176 -4.05 -3.15 20.74
CA THR A 176 -5.17 -3.48 19.83
C THR A 176 -5.26 -2.54 18.62
N PRO A 177 -5.17 -1.19 18.75
CA PRO A 177 -5.25 -0.32 17.59
C PRO A 177 -4.06 -0.44 16.63
N LEU A 178 -2.85 -0.60 17.17
CA LEU A 178 -1.66 -0.79 16.35
C LEU A 178 -1.73 -2.10 15.57
N MET A 179 -2.18 -3.18 16.21
CA MET A 179 -2.41 -4.44 15.51
C MET A 179 -3.49 -4.29 14.42
N TYR A 180 -4.51 -3.46 14.65
CA TYR A 180 -5.55 -3.22 13.66
C TYR A 180 -4.97 -2.52 12.43
N PHE A 181 -4.13 -1.49 12.60
CA PHE A 181 -3.44 -0.82 11.50
C PHE A 181 -2.54 -1.80 10.71
N LEU A 182 -1.74 -2.61 11.40
CA LEU A 182 -0.85 -3.58 10.76
C LEU A 182 -1.59 -4.66 9.98
N PHE A 183 -2.65 -5.25 10.54
CA PHE A 183 -3.47 -6.25 9.84
C PHE A 183 -4.22 -5.63 8.66
N SER A 184 -4.75 -4.41 8.82
CA SER A 184 -5.42 -3.66 7.75
C SER A 184 -4.47 -3.42 6.58
N SER A 185 -3.24 -2.97 6.85
CA SER A 185 -2.19 -2.80 5.83
C SER A 185 -1.79 -4.11 5.16
N PHE A 186 -1.67 -5.19 5.95
CA PHE A 186 -1.34 -6.51 5.42
C PHE A 186 -2.39 -6.97 4.39
N PHE A 187 -3.68 -6.90 4.75
CA PHE A 187 -4.75 -7.30 3.84
C PHE A 187 -4.87 -6.36 2.65
N ALA A 188 -4.78 -5.04 2.85
CA ALA A 188 -4.90 -4.03 1.79
C ALA A 188 -3.94 -4.26 0.60
N GLY A 189 -2.74 -4.76 0.86
CA GLY A 189 -1.72 -5.04 -0.15
C GLY A 189 -1.48 -6.52 -0.45
N SER A 190 -2.32 -7.42 0.08
CA SER A 190 -2.17 -8.87 -0.12
C SER A 190 -3.49 -9.51 -0.55
N LEU A 191 -3.96 -10.58 0.10
CA LEU A 191 -5.20 -11.25 -0.28
C LEU A 191 -6.45 -10.41 0.06
N HIS A 192 -6.81 -9.47 -0.81
CA HIS A 192 -8.01 -8.65 -0.67
C HIS A 192 -8.56 -8.28 -2.06
N PRO A 193 -9.90 -8.21 -2.28
CA PRO A 193 -10.45 -7.92 -3.61
C PRO A 193 -9.90 -6.64 -4.24
N CYS A 194 -9.70 -5.58 -3.46
CA CYS A 194 -9.11 -4.33 -3.96
C CYS A 194 -7.64 -4.50 -4.42
N ALA A 195 -6.88 -5.42 -3.82
CA ALA A 195 -5.50 -5.70 -4.20
C ALA A 195 -5.38 -6.50 -5.51
N GLY A 196 -6.49 -6.95 -6.11
CA GLY A 196 -6.48 -7.68 -7.37
C GLY A 196 -5.83 -6.94 -8.54
N HIS A 197 -5.78 -5.60 -8.50
CA HIS A 197 -5.13 -4.78 -9.54
C HIS A 197 -3.64 -5.11 -9.72
N PHE A 198 -2.94 -5.55 -8.66
CA PHE A 198 -1.54 -5.97 -8.77
C PHE A 198 -1.35 -7.10 -9.78
N ILE A 199 -2.34 -7.97 -9.91
CA ILE A 199 -2.30 -9.07 -10.87
C ILE A 199 -2.30 -8.50 -12.30
N ALA A 200 -3.11 -7.49 -12.60
CA ALA A 200 -3.11 -6.85 -13.93
C ALA A 200 -1.87 -6.04 -14.27
N GLU A 201 -1.26 -5.42 -13.26
CA GLU A 201 -0.18 -4.46 -13.49
C GLU A 201 1.22 -5.11 -13.46
N HIS A 202 1.36 -6.25 -12.78
CA HIS A 202 2.69 -6.83 -12.46
C HIS A 202 2.90 -8.24 -13.01
N TYR A 203 2.00 -8.73 -13.86
CA TYR A 203 2.12 -10.04 -14.46
C TYR A 203 1.84 -9.97 -15.95
N LEU A 204 2.54 -10.79 -16.71
CA LEU A 204 2.30 -11.01 -18.13
C LEU A 204 1.61 -12.36 -18.30
N TRP A 205 0.56 -12.38 -19.12
CA TRP A 205 -0.12 -13.62 -19.50
C TRP A 205 0.45 -14.13 -20.81
N ASP A 206 0.49 -15.46 -20.95
CA ASP A 206 0.96 -16.10 -22.18
C ASP A 206 0.21 -15.55 -23.41
N GLY A 207 0.96 -15.04 -24.38
CA GLY A 207 0.43 -14.45 -25.61
C GLY A 207 0.07 -12.96 -25.55
N GLN A 208 0.39 -12.27 -24.46
CA GLN A 208 0.31 -10.80 -24.36
C GLN A 208 1.68 -10.16 -24.64
N ASP A 209 1.73 -9.20 -25.56
CA ASP A 209 2.93 -8.40 -25.85
C ASP A 209 3.00 -7.10 -25.00
N GLN A 210 1.98 -6.84 -24.15
CA GLN A 210 1.85 -5.62 -23.36
C GLN A 210 1.82 -5.93 -21.86
N GLU A 211 2.63 -5.20 -21.09
CA GLU A 211 2.78 -5.41 -19.64
C GLU A 211 1.62 -4.87 -18.79
N THR A 212 0.86 -3.90 -19.29
CA THR A 212 -0.30 -3.34 -18.59
C THR A 212 -1.58 -3.62 -19.34
N TYR A 213 -2.54 -4.28 -18.72
CA TYR A 213 -3.84 -4.57 -19.34
C TYR A 213 -4.97 -4.49 -18.30
N SER A 214 -6.23 -4.47 -18.73
CA SER A 214 -7.39 -4.42 -17.83
C SER A 214 -7.48 -5.72 -17.02
N TYR A 215 -7.46 -5.66 -15.69
CA TYR A 215 -7.65 -6.85 -14.84
C TYR A 215 -8.97 -7.58 -15.10
N TYR A 216 -9.96 -6.86 -15.62
CA TYR A 216 -11.25 -7.44 -15.96
C TYR A 216 -11.31 -8.01 -17.39
N SER A 217 -10.19 -8.02 -18.13
CA SER A 217 -10.06 -8.66 -19.44
C SER A 217 -10.99 -8.10 -20.55
N TRP A 218 -11.29 -6.80 -20.50
CA TRP A 218 -11.95 -6.04 -21.57
C TRP A 218 -11.13 -4.83 -22.00
#